data_AF-A0A1H5MIU4-F1
#
_entry.id   AF-A0A1H5MIU4-F1
#
_cell.length_a   1.000
_cell.length_b   1.000
_cell.length_c   1.000
_cell.angle_alpha   90.00
_cell.angle_beta   90.00
_cell.angle_gamma   90.00
#
_symmetry.space_group_name_H-M   'P 1'
#
loop_
_entity.id
_entity.type
_entity.pdbx_description
1 polymer ?
#
loop_
_entity_poly.entity_id
_entity_poly.type
_entity_poly.pdbx_seq_one_letter_code
_entity_poly.pdbx_strand_id
1 'polypeptide(L)'
;MTDCPTCDTARVSAPGPHSIDPYATTDALIERVESGRMLELRGDVPLVDMMALAESDLKYTIVSYLECRRCRRILFWGLCIRGAPIFQHVDAAAVDAWEGDPVPPRDAWACR
;
A
#
# COMPACT_ATOMS: atom_id res chain seq x y z
N MET A 1 12.33 -19.22 8.97
CA MET A 1 11.36 -18.34 8.29
C MET A 1 12.19 -17.49 7.34
N THR A 2 12.05 -17.71 6.04
CA THR A 2 13.01 -17.19 5.05
C THR A 2 12.51 -15.86 4.53
N ASP A 3 13.33 -14.82 4.67
CA ASP A 3 13.09 -13.52 4.05
C ASP A 3 12.81 -13.71 2.55
N CYS A 4 11.72 -13.11 2.08
CA CYS A 4 11.33 -13.12 0.68
C CYS A 4 11.93 -11.89 0.00
N PRO A 5 12.77 -12.06 -1.02
CA PRO A 5 13.41 -10.94 -1.71
C PRO A 5 12.44 -10.10 -2.56
N THR A 6 11.14 -10.45 -2.57
CA THR A 6 10.08 -9.71 -3.27
C THR A 6 9.32 -8.82 -2.29
N CYS A 7 8.58 -9.40 -1.34
CA CYS A 7 7.71 -8.62 -0.45
C CYS A 7 8.47 -7.96 0.71
N ASP A 8 9.48 -8.63 1.29
CA ASP A 8 10.19 -8.10 2.46
C ASP A 8 11.14 -6.95 2.08
N THR A 9 11.47 -6.81 0.80
CA THR A 9 12.32 -5.74 0.25
C THR A 9 11.53 -4.57 -0.33
N ALA A 10 10.19 -4.63 -0.33
CA ALA A 10 9.36 -3.54 -0.84
C ALA A 10 9.28 -2.36 0.15
N ARG A 11 9.47 -2.61 1.45
CA ARG A 11 9.52 -1.57 2.47
C ARG A 11 10.83 -0.78 2.37
N VAL A 12 10.71 0.52 2.13
CA VAL A 12 11.84 1.46 2.14
C VAL A 12 11.82 2.26 3.45
N SER A 13 12.95 2.29 4.15
CA SER A 13 13.08 3.05 5.39
C SER A 13 13.33 4.53 5.09
N ALA A 14 12.68 5.41 5.84
CA ALA A 14 12.97 6.85 5.85
C ALA A 14 14.01 7.20 6.94
N PRO A 15 14.54 8.44 6.98
CA PRO A 15 15.35 8.90 8.10
C PRO A 15 14.56 8.86 9.42
N GLY A 16 15.20 8.40 10.49
CA GLY A 16 14.60 8.22 11.82
C GLY A 16 14.34 6.75 12.18
N PRO A 17 14.15 6.43 13.48
CA PRO A 17 13.91 5.06 13.90
C PRO A 17 12.53 4.59 13.43
N HIS A 18 12.51 3.44 12.75
CA HIS A 18 11.29 2.75 12.29
C HIS A 18 10.39 3.52 11.33
N SER A 19 10.84 4.65 10.78
CA SER A 19 10.09 5.39 9.77
C SER A 19 10.16 4.69 8.42
N ILE A 20 9.05 4.73 7.68
CA ILE A 20 8.92 4.19 6.34
C ILE A 20 8.78 5.37 5.39
N ASP A 21 9.47 5.33 4.26
CA ASP A 21 9.30 6.30 3.18
C ASP A 21 8.04 5.92 2.39
N PRO A 22 6.96 6.71 2.45
CA PRO A 22 5.71 6.36 1.79
C PRO A 22 5.81 6.42 0.26
N TYR A 23 6.58 7.35 -0.29
CA TYR A 23 6.76 7.47 -1.74
C TYR A 23 7.59 6.30 -2.25
N ALA A 24 8.79 6.10 -1.69
CA ALA A 24 9.68 5.05 -2.17
C ALA A 24 9.12 3.64 -1.94
N THR A 25 8.36 3.42 -0.86
CA THR A 25 7.66 2.14 -0.63
C THR A 25 6.52 1.94 -1.63
N THR A 26 5.74 2.98 -1.93
CA THR A 26 4.67 2.89 -2.93
C THR A 26 5.23 2.64 -4.33
N ASP A 27 6.29 3.34 -4.74
CA ASP A 27 6.98 3.10 -6.03
C ASP A 27 7.52 1.68 -6.13
N ALA A 28 8.12 1.17 -5.05
CA ALA A 28 8.62 -0.21 -4.99
C ALA A 28 7.50 -1.24 -5.14
N LEU A 29 6.30 -0.96 -4.60
CA LEU A 29 5.13 -1.83 -4.75
C LEU A 29 4.55 -1.75 -6.17
N ILE A 30 4.43 -0.55 -6.75
CA ILE A 30 3.98 -0.33 -8.13
C ILE A 30 4.85 -1.15 -9.10
N GLU A 31 6.17 -0.99 -9.02
CA GLU A 31 7.10 -1.71 -9.90
C GLU A 31 6.95 -3.25 -9.76
N ARG A 32 6.69 -3.75 -8.56
CA ARG A 32 6.46 -5.19 -8.32
C ARG A 32 5.14 -5.68 -8.90
N VAL A 33 4.11 -4.84 -8.91
CA VAL A 33 2.81 -5.16 -9.53
C VAL A 33 2.94 -5.11 -11.04
N GLU A 34 3.55 -4.07 -11.59
CA GLU A 34 3.78 -3.92 -13.04
C GLU A 34 4.66 -5.03 -13.62
N SER A 35 5.68 -5.48 -12.86
CA SER A 35 6.52 -6.64 -13.24
C SER A 35 5.85 -7.99 -13.00
N GLY A 36 4.62 -8.02 -12.48
CA GLY A 36 3.86 -9.25 -12.20
C GLY A 36 4.36 -10.06 -11.00
N ARG A 37 5.29 -9.52 -10.21
CA ARG A 37 5.82 -10.16 -8.99
C ARG A 37 4.86 -10.06 -7.80
N MET A 38 3.94 -9.11 -7.84
CA MET A 38 2.86 -8.93 -6.88
C MET A 38 1.52 -8.71 -7.58
N LEU A 39 0.42 -8.95 -6.86
CA LEU A 39 -0.94 -8.70 -7.32
C LEU A 39 -1.67 -7.82 -6.31
N GLU A 40 -2.32 -6.75 -6.77
CA GLU A 40 -3.30 -6.01 -5.97
C GLU A 40 -4.55 -6.86 -5.78
N LEU A 41 -4.88 -7.18 -4.53
CA LEU A 41 -6.07 -7.96 -4.18
C LEU A 41 -7.29 -7.05 -3.96
N ARG A 42 -7.09 -6.01 -3.16
CA ARG A 42 -8.15 -5.12 -2.70
C ARG A 42 -7.51 -3.83 -2.18
N GLY A 43 -8.19 -2.71 -2.28
CA GLY A 43 -7.70 -1.43 -1.79
C GLY A 43 -8.70 -0.32 -2.06
N ASP A 44 -8.41 0.88 -1.58
CA ASP A 44 -9.26 2.06 -1.84
C ASP A 44 -9.16 2.50 -3.31
N VAL A 45 -7.94 2.54 -3.84
CA VAL A 45 -7.61 2.94 -5.20
C VAL A 45 -6.45 2.07 -5.70
N PRO A 46 -6.20 2.00 -7.03
CA PRO A 46 -4.97 1.42 -7.55
C PRO A 46 -3.73 2.04 -6.88
N LEU A 47 -2.66 1.27 -6.69
CA LEU A 47 -1.42 1.74 -6.06
C LEU A 47 -0.89 3.05 -6.65
N VAL A 48 -0.96 3.18 -7.98
CA VAL A 48 -0.54 4.38 -8.72
C VAL A 48 -1.28 5.66 -8.32
N ASP A 49 -2.47 5.52 -7.73
CA ASP A 49 -3.32 6.64 -7.30
C ASP A 49 -3.23 6.89 -5.78
N MET A 50 -2.60 5.99 -5.00
CA MET A 50 -2.60 6.08 -3.54
C MET A 50 -1.97 7.37 -3.02
N MET A 51 -0.85 7.80 -3.61
CA MET A 51 -0.17 9.04 -3.18
C MET A 51 -0.99 10.29 -3.52
N ALA A 52 -1.59 10.35 -4.72
CA ALA A 52 -2.44 11.48 -5.11
C ALA A 52 -3.66 11.61 -4.19
N LEU A 53 -4.31 10.49 -3.83
CA LEU A 53 -5.41 10.50 -2.88
C LEU A 53 -4.95 10.89 -1.47
N ALA A 54 -3.79 10.42 -1.01
CA ALA A 54 -3.22 10.79 0.28
C ALA A 54 -2.92 12.30 0.36
N GLU A 55 -2.32 12.88 -0.68
CA GLU A 55 -1.98 14.30 -0.75
C GLU A 55 -3.21 15.23 -0.87
N SER A 56 -4.35 14.68 -1.29
CA SER A 56 -5.60 15.45 -1.39
C SER A 56 -6.19 15.83 -0.04
N ASP A 57 -5.79 15.15 1.04
CA ASP A 57 -6.39 15.25 2.39
C ASP A 57 -7.91 14.94 2.44
N LEU A 58 -8.50 14.39 1.36
CA LEU A 58 -9.94 14.11 1.30
C LEU A 58 -10.33 12.78 1.96
N LYS A 59 -9.36 11.91 2.27
CA LYS A 59 -9.57 10.63 2.94
C LYS A 59 -8.47 10.39 3.96
N TYR A 60 -8.87 10.00 5.16
CA TYR A 60 -7.95 9.94 6.30
C TYR A 60 -6.94 8.79 6.20
N THR A 61 -7.40 7.61 5.77
CA THR A 61 -6.57 6.41 5.59
C THR A 61 -6.78 5.83 4.21
N ILE A 62 -5.69 5.51 3.52
CA ILE A 62 -5.69 4.88 2.18
C ILE A 62 -4.98 3.54 2.29
N VAL A 63 -5.60 2.46 1.86
CA VAL A 63 -5.06 1.10 2.02
C VAL A 63 -4.98 0.33 0.70
N SER A 64 -4.01 -0.59 0.64
CA SER A 64 -3.90 -1.60 -0.40
C SER A 64 -3.43 -2.93 0.19
N TYR A 65 -4.04 -4.01 -0.25
CA TYR A 65 -3.68 -5.39 0.05
C TYR A 65 -3.03 -6.00 -1.18
N LEU A 66 -1.81 -6.49 -1.04
CA LEU A 66 -1.04 -7.06 -2.13
C LEU A 66 -0.59 -8.48 -1.84
N GLU A 67 -0.77 -9.38 -2.80
CA GLU A 67 -0.27 -10.75 -2.72
C GLU A 67 1.11 -10.87 -3.39
N CYS A 68 2.08 -11.41 -2.66
CA CYS A 68 3.35 -11.79 -3.26
C CYS A 68 3.20 -13.05 -4.11
N ARG A 69 3.48 -12.98 -5.41
CA ARG A 69 3.41 -14.16 -6.30
C ARG A 69 4.47 -15.21 -6.00
N ARG A 70 5.58 -14.82 -5.35
CA ARG A 70 6.69 -15.72 -4.99
C ARG A 70 6.42 -16.53 -3.72
N CYS A 71 5.98 -15.89 -2.64
CA CYS A 71 5.82 -16.55 -1.33
C CYS A 71 4.37 -16.65 -0.86
N ARG A 72 3.40 -16.16 -1.64
CA ARG A 72 1.95 -16.19 -1.38
C ARG A 72 1.49 -15.41 -0.13
N ARG A 73 2.40 -14.76 0.60
CA ARG A 73 2.06 -13.86 1.71
C ARG A 73 1.34 -12.61 1.20
N ILE A 74 0.41 -12.10 1.99
CA ILE A 74 -0.31 -10.86 1.74
C ILE A 74 0.32 -9.74 2.56
N LEU A 75 0.54 -8.60 1.91
CA LEU A 75 0.97 -7.36 2.51
C LEU A 75 -0.22 -6.41 2.64
N PHE A 76 -0.32 -5.78 3.80
CA PHE A 76 -1.11 -4.58 4.02
C PHE A 76 -0.17 -3.37 3.90
N TRP A 77 -0.51 -2.47 2.99
CA TRP A 77 0.11 -1.16 2.83
C TRP A 77 -0.94 -0.08 3.14
N GLY A 78 -0.70 0.70 4.19
CA GLY A 78 -1.62 1.75 4.63
C GLY A 78 -0.92 3.10 4.75
N LEU A 79 -1.51 4.13 4.14
CA LEU A 79 -1.13 5.53 4.30
C LEU A 79 -2.13 6.21 5.25
N CYS A 80 -1.65 7.19 6.00
CA CYS A 80 -2.47 8.03 6.86
C CYS A 80 -2.00 9.48 6.74
N ILE A 81 -2.92 10.42 6.48
CA ILE A 81 -2.58 11.84 6.24
C ILE A 81 -1.90 12.50 7.45
N ARG A 82 -2.07 11.95 8.65
CA ARG A 82 -1.52 12.48 9.93
C ARG A 82 -0.82 11.41 10.76
N GLY A 83 -0.48 10.27 10.16
CA GLY A 83 0.06 9.12 10.87
C GLY A 83 1.26 8.52 10.14
N ALA A 84 1.97 7.63 10.84
CA ALA A 84 2.97 6.81 10.20
C ALA A 84 2.28 5.81 9.27
N PRO A 85 2.82 5.57 8.07
CA PRO A 85 2.31 4.50 7.21
C PRO A 85 2.56 3.13 7.84
N ILE A 86 1.72 2.16 7.48
CA ILE A 86 1.76 0.81 8.00
C ILE A 86 2.14 -0.14 6.87
N PHE A 87 3.18 -0.94 7.10
CA PHE A 87 3.61 -2.01 6.19
C PHE A 87 3.75 -3.29 7.00
N GLN A 88 2.88 -4.27 6.76
CA GLN A 88 2.89 -5.53 7.51
C GLN A 88 2.33 -6.71 6.71
N HIS A 89 2.72 -7.92 7.09
CA HIS A 89 2.07 -9.13 6.57
C HIS A 89 0.77 -9.38 7.31
N VAL A 90 -0.25 -9.81 6.56
CA VAL A 90 -1.57 -10.13 7.09
C VAL A 90 -2.07 -11.46 6.51
N ASP A 91 -3.04 -12.06 7.19
CA ASP A 91 -3.73 -13.25 6.70
C ASP A 91 -4.85 -12.87 5.72
N ALA A 92 -5.29 -13.83 4.90
CA ALA A 92 -6.35 -13.64 3.91
C ALA A 92 -7.66 -13.11 4.53
N ALA A 93 -7.98 -13.54 5.75
CA ALA A 93 -9.17 -13.07 6.47
C ALA A 93 -9.19 -11.54 6.69
N ALA A 94 -8.02 -10.90 6.77
CA ALA A 94 -7.92 -9.45 6.90
C ALA A 94 -8.33 -8.71 5.61
N VAL A 95 -8.16 -9.34 4.45
CA VAL A 95 -8.59 -8.79 3.15
C VAL A 95 -10.11 -8.81 3.05
N ASP A 96 -10.73 -9.91 3.50
CA ASP A 96 -12.18 -10.10 3.45
C ASP A 96 -12.90 -9.22 4.46
N ALA A 97 -12.37 -9.11 5.68
CA ALA A 97 -12.94 -8.32 6.76
C ALA A 97 -12.80 -6.79 6.56
N TRP A 98 -12.06 -6.34 5.56
CA TRP A 98 -11.92 -4.92 5.29
C TRP A 98 -13.22 -4.33 4.72
N GLU A 99 -13.84 -3.41 5.46
CA GLU A 99 -15.08 -2.76 5.04
C GLU A 99 -14.80 -1.49 4.20
N GLY A 100 -13.72 -0.77 4.53
CA GLY A 100 -13.28 0.44 3.83
C GLY A 100 -14.19 1.65 4.03
N ASP A 101 -13.61 2.82 4.17
CA ASP A 101 -14.37 4.08 4.10
C ASP A 101 -14.60 4.49 2.64
N PRO A 102 -15.70 5.18 2.32
CA PRO A 102 -15.95 5.67 0.96
C PRO A 102 -14.76 6.46 0.38
N VAL A 103 -14.46 6.21 -0.88
CA VAL A 103 -13.43 6.93 -1.64
C VAL A 103 -14.09 8.14 -2.31
N PRO A 104 -13.58 9.37 -2.11
CA PRO A 104 -14.07 10.55 -2.81
C PRO A 104 -13.99 10.39 -4.34
N PRO A 105 -14.88 11.03 -5.12
CA PRO A 105 -14.83 11.00 -6.58
C PRO A 105 -13.44 11.33 -7.14
N ARG A 106 -12.98 10.57 -8.15
CA ARG A 106 -11.61 10.66 -8.69
C ARG A 106 -11.24 12.06 -9.20
N ASP A 107 -12.19 12.77 -9.80
CA ASP A 107 -12.05 14.14 -10.29
C ASP A 107 -11.77 15.17 -9.18
N ALA A 108 -12.09 14.86 -7.92
CA ALA A 108 -11.78 15.73 -6.79
C ALA A 108 -10.29 15.72 -6.39
N TRP A 109 -9.52 14.68 -6.76
CA TRP A 109 -8.13 14.49 -6.32
C TRP A 109 -7.13 14.14 -7.42
N ALA A 110 -7.55 13.66 -8.59
CA ALA A 110 -6.66 13.27 -9.68
C ALA A 110 -6.31 14.40 -10.68
N CYS A 111 -6.83 15.62 -10.48
CA CYS A 111 -6.66 16.75 -11.40
C CYS A 111 -5.53 17.74 -11.04
N ARG A 112 -4.56 17.33 -10.21
CA ARG A 112 -3.39 18.16 -9.89
C ARG A 112 -2.15 17.76 -10.68
#